data_AF-A0A9D5YZB3-F1
#
_entry.id   AF-A0A9D5YZB3-F1
#
_cell.length_a   1.000
_cell.length_b   1.000
_cell.length_c   1.000
_cell.angle_alpha   90.00
_cell.angle_beta   90.00
_cell.angle_gamma   90.00
#
_symmetry.space_group_name_H-M   'P 1'
#
loop_
_entity.id
_entity.type
_entity.pdbx_description
1 polymer ?
#
loop_
_entity_poly.entity_id
_entity_poly.type
_entity_poly.pdbx_seq_one_letter_code
_entity_poly.pdbx_strand_id
1 'polypeptide(L)'
;MTTPVDRPIIAMTVSPEVLVWAVASGSEPDGMTTVDAQLYVMDRTTQVTTIIDTGTDWFGPVSLSGDVLAWGAGSGNGDTGEYLHYVGTNAIYKLVDAPGLSDVVVRGDVIAWRSSTAGIAAFNLGRLTPAG
;
A
#
# COMPACT_ATOMS: atom_id res chain seq x y z
N MET A 1 8.64 3.37 -19.82
CA MET A 1 8.52 3.18 -18.35
C MET A 1 8.97 1.77 -18.04
N THR A 2 10.11 1.59 -17.38
CA THR A 2 10.63 0.25 -17.04
C THR A 2 10.35 0.00 -15.57
N THR A 3 9.48 -0.97 -15.27
CA THR A 3 9.55 -1.68 -14.00
C THR A 3 11.00 -2.17 -13.80
N PRO A 4 11.51 -2.27 -12.57
CA PRO A 4 12.78 -2.95 -12.31
C PRO A 4 12.65 -4.33 -12.97
N VAL A 5 13.57 -4.62 -13.89
CA VAL A 5 13.33 -5.56 -15.01
C VAL A 5 13.08 -7.00 -14.56
N ASP A 6 13.25 -7.31 -13.27
CA ASP A 6 13.25 -8.65 -12.72
C ASP A 6 12.34 -8.86 -11.48
N ARG A 7 11.44 -7.90 -11.15
CA ARG A 7 10.56 -8.05 -9.97
C ARG A 7 9.08 -8.21 -10.37
N PRO A 8 8.37 -9.22 -9.82
CA PRO A 8 6.99 -9.50 -10.21
C PRO A 8 6.04 -8.41 -9.72
N ILE A 9 5.01 -8.13 -10.53
CA ILE A 9 3.83 -7.39 -10.09
C ILE A 9 2.98 -8.35 -9.24
N ILE A 10 2.73 -8.01 -7.99
CA ILE A 10 2.05 -8.88 -7.01
C ILE A 10 0.62 -8.44 -6.68
N ALA A 11 0.29 -7.19 -6.94
CA ALA A 11 -1.06 -6.66 -6.78
C ALA A 11 -1.28 -5.48 -7.73
N MET A 12 -2.54 -5.23 -8.08
CA MET A 12 -2.92 -4.12 -8.95
C MET A 12 -4.33 -3.65 -8.61
N THR A 13 -4.55 -2.36 -8.70
CA THR A 13 -5.88 -1.74 -8.56
C THR A 13 -5.99 -0.51 -9.44
N VAL A 14 -7.22 -0.12 -9.79
CA VAL A 14 -7.46 0.95 -10.76
C VAL A 14 -8.75 1.70 -10.43
N SER A 15 -8.70 3.02 -10.57
CA SER A 15 -9.85 3.93 -10.59
C SER A 15 -9.92 4.60 -11.98
N PRO A 16 -10.97 5.40 -12.28
CA PRO A 16 -11.00 6.13 -13.54
C PRO A 16 -9.76 7.02 -13.76
N GLU A 17 -9.21 7.59 -12.69
CA GLU A 17 -8.10 8.55 -12.74
C GLU A 17 -6.73 7.94 -12.43
N VAL A 18 -6.65 6.85 -11.67
CA VAL A 18 -5.37 6.32 -11.15
C VAL A 18 -5.23 4.83 -11.44
N LEU A 19 -4.03 4.42 -11.89
CA LEU A 19 -3.61 3.02 -11.95
C LEU A 19 -2.53 2.80 -10.89
N VAL A 20 -2.71 1.77 -10.06
CA VAL A 20 -1.71 1.38 -9.05
C VAL A 20 -1.29 -0.06 -9.28
N TRP A 21 0.02 -0.31 -9.25
CA TRP A 21 0.56 -1.67 -9.17
C TRP A 21 1.65 -1.78 -8.13
N ALA A 22 1.67 -2.93 -7.50
CA ALA A 22 2.62 -3.32 -6.47
C ALA A 22 3.70 -4.20 -7.10
N VAL A 23 4.95 -3.85 -6.85
CA VAL A 23 6.12 -4.64 -7.27
C VAL A 23 6.71 -5.26 -6.02
N ALA A 24 6.91 -6.58 -6.04
CA ALA A 24 7.57 -7.28 -4.95
C ALA A 24 8.97 -6.72 -4.70
N SER A 25 9.46 -6.97 -3.48
CA SER A 25 10.86 -6.78 -3.14
C SER A 25 11.81 -7.58 -4.03
N GLY A 26 13.05 -7.12 -4.09
CA GLY A 26 14.15 -7.87 -4.66
C GLY A 26 14.68 -8.94 -3.70
N SER A 27 15.79 -9.55 -4.09
CA SER A 27 16.55 -10.46 -3.25
C SER A 27 18.02 -10.11 -3.33
N GLU A 28 18.69 -10.14 -2.20
CA GLU A 28 20.14 -10.02 -2.09
C GLU A 28 20.85 -11.27 -2.63
N PRO A 29 22.16 -11.20 -2.95
CA PRO A 29 22.92 -12.35 -3.46
C PRO A 29 22.94 -13.58 -2.52
N ASP A 30 22.67 -13.39 -1.23
CA ASP A 30 22.57 -14.46 -0.23
C ASP A 30 21.18 -15.10 -0.16
N GLY A 31 20.22 -14.62 -0.97
CA GLY A 31 18.85 -15.10 -1.02
C GLY A 31 17.91 -14.45 0.00
N MET A 32 18.38 -13.49 0.80
CA MET A 32 17.53 -12.72 1.71
C MET A 32 16.71 -11.69 0.94
N THR A 33 15.47 -11.49 1.34
CA THR A 33 14.58 -10.51 0.73
C THR A 33 14.98 -9.08 1.14
N THR A 34 15.03 -8.17 0.18
CA THR A 34 15.27 -6.74 0.44
C THR A 34 14.01 -6.04 0.92
N VAL A 35 14.13 -5.00 1.75
CA VAL A 35 12.99 -4.18 2.21
C VAL A 35 12.68 -3.03 1.24
N ASP A 36 12.52 -3.37 -0.04
CA ASP A 36 12.40 -2.42 -1.16
C ASP A 36 11.16 -2.68 -2.03
N ALA A 37 10.13 -3.32 -1.49
CA ALA A 37 8.87 -3.48 -2.20
C ALA A 37 8.28 -2.09 -2.52
N GLN A 38 7.67 -1.94 -3.69
CA GLN A 38 7.29 -0.63 -4.22
C GLN A 38 5.84 -0.59 -4.67
N LEU A 39 5.21 0.57 -4.49
CA LEU A 39 3.95 0.91 -5.15
C LEU A 39 4.23 1.94 -6.24
N TYR A 40 3.70 1.67 -7.43
CA TYR A 40 3.69 2.61 -8.53
C TYR A 40 2.28 3.18 -8.64
N VAL A 41 2.17 4.49 -8.58
CA VAL A 41 0.90 5.22 -8.63
C VAL A 41 0.93 6.14 -9.85
N MET A 42 0.20 5.75 -10.89
CA MET A 42 0.16 6.45 -12.16
C MET A 42 -1.15 7.22 -12.31
N ASP A 43 -1.04 8.54 -12.50
CA ASP A 43 -2.14 9.34 -13.01
C ASP A 43 -2.40 8.95 -14.47
N ARG A 44 -3.63 8.53 -14.77
CA ARG A 44 -4.00 7.97 -16.08
C ARG A 44 -4.16 9.04 -17.16
N THR A 45 -4.35 10.30 -16.78
CA THR A 45 -4.53 11.42 -17.70
C THR A 45 -3.17 11.93 -18.19
N THR A 46 -2.26 12.17 -17.26
CA THR A 46 -0.93 12.74 -17.49
C THR A 46 0.14 11.69 -17.73
N GLN A 47 -0.13 10.44 -17.34
CA GLN A 47 0.82 9.33 -17.33
C GLN A 47 2.04 9.54 -16.41
N VAL A 48 1.97 10.56 -15.54
CA VAL A 48 2.98 10.77 -14.50
C VAL A 48 2.83 9.67 -13.46
N THR A 49 3.96 9.07 -13.08
CA THR A 49 3.98 8.03 -12.05
C THR A 49 4.84 8.44 -10.87
N THR A 50 4.26 8.32 -9.69
CA THR A 50 4.96 8.40 -8.42
C THR A 50 5.31 6.99 -7.95
N ILE A 51 6.53 6.81 -7.46
CA ILE A 51 6.98 5.57 -6.83
C ILE A 51 6.97 5.80 -5.33
N ILE A 52 6.30 4.92 -4.59
CA ILE A 52 6.34 4.86 -3.13
C ILE A 52 7.24 3.69 -2.76
N ASP A 53 8.33 3.99 -2.07
CA ASP A 53 9.11 3.00 -1.36
C ASP A 53 8.36 2.64 -0.08
N THR A 54 7.97 1.37 0.06
CA THR A 54 7.16 0.93 1.19
C THR A 54 8.01 0.63 2.43
N GLY A 55 9.33 0.55 2.29
CA GLY A 55 10.23 0.18 3.39
C GLY A 55 9.97 -1.22 3.96
N THR A 56 9.24 -2.06 3.24
CA THR A 56 8.95 -3.45 3.59
C THR A 56 9.37 -4.38 2.45
N ASP A 57 9.58 -5.65 2.76
CA ASP A 57 9.81 -6.68 1.75
C ASP A 57 8.51 -7.27 1.19
N TRP A 58 7.36 -7.04 1.85
CA TRP A 58 6.09 -7.62 1.47
C TRP A 58 4.91 -6.84 2.00
N PHE A 59 3.88 -6.70 1.17
CA PHE A 59 2.60 -6.15 1.58
C PHE A 59 1.44 -6.91 0.91
N GLY A 60 0.29 -6.88 1.55
CA GLY A 60 -0.95 -7.52 1.13
C GLY A 60 -1.63 -6.81 -0.05
N PRO A 61 -2.89 -7.15 -0.34
CA PRO A 61 -3.62 -6.56 -1.45
C PRO A 61 -3.76 -5.04 -1.29
N VAL A 62 -3.65 -4.34 -2.42
CA VAL A 62 -3.88 -2.90 -2.51
C VAL A 62 -5.34 -2.60 -2.78
N SER A 63 -5.84 -1.49 -2.24
CA SER A 63 -7.21 -1.03 -2.42
C SER A 63 -7.23 0.44 -2.81
N LEU A 64 -8.04 0.81 -3.80
CA LEU A 64 -8.15 2.18 -4.28
C LEU A 64 -9.61 2.62 -4.34
N SER A 65 -9.89 3.85 -3.92
CA SER A 65 -11.20 4.50 -4.04
C SER A 65 -10.98 5.98 -4.35
N GLY A 66 -11.37 6.40 -5.55
CA GLY A 66 -11.05 7.75 -6.03
C GLY A 66 -9.54 7.95 -6.09
N ASP A 67 -9.05 8.89 -5.27
CA ASP A 67 -7.65 9.29 -5.11
C ASP A 67 -7.00 8.76 -3.82
N VAL A 68 -7.66 7.86 -3.10
CA VAL A 68 -7.12 7.27 -1.86
C VAL A 68 -6.75 5.81 -2.09
N LEU A 69 -5.45 5.54 -2.02
CA LEU A 69 -4.84 4.22 -2.03
C LEU A 69 -4.65 3.73 -0.59
N ALA A 70 -4.93 2.46 -0.34
CA ALA A 70 -4.66 1.79 0.91
C ALA A 70 -3.89 0.49 0.67
N TRP A 71 -2.94 0.18 1.55
CA TRP A 71 -2.19 -1.08 1.54
C TRP A 71 -1.76 -1.45 2.95
N GLY A 72 -1.59 -2.76 3.15
CA GLY A 72 -1.21 -3.32 4.42
C GLY A 72 0.12 -4.07 4.32
N ALA A 73 1.10 -3.74 5.16
CA ALA A 73 2.42 -4.36 5.21
C ALA A 73 2.58 -5.09 6.55
N GLY A 74 1.99 -6.27 6.73
CA GLY A 74 2.04 -6.97 8.02
C GLY A 74 3.05 -8.11 8.06
N SER A 75 3.00 -8.98 7.05
CA SER A 75 3.67 -10.29 7.10
C SER A 75 5.15 -10.24 6.72
N GLY A 76 5.62 -9.07 6.29
CA GLY A 76 6.97 -8.84 5.83
C GLY A 76 7.91 -8.35 6.94
N ASN A 77 9.19 -8.23 6.58
CA ASN A 77 10.18 -7.45 7.32
C ASN A 77 10.04 -5.96 6.99
N GLY A 78 10.66 -5.12 7.82
CA GLY A 78 10.69 -3.67 7.61
C GLY A 78 9.53 -2.91 8.26
N ASP A 79 9.03 -1.88 7.59
CA ASP A 79 8.03 -0.97 8.14
C ASP A 79 6.61 -1.57 8.12
N THR A 80 6.26 -2.27 9.19
CA THR A 80 4.97 -2.97 9.24
C THR A 80 3.80 -2.06 9.63
N GLY A 81 2.65 -2.18 8.97
CA GLY A 81 1.45 -1.42 9.34
C GLY A 81 0.36 -1.37 8.28
N GLU A 82 -0.68 -0.61 8.58
CA GLU A 82 -1.74 -0.26 7.63
C GLU A 82 -1.57 1.18 7.19
N TYR A 83 -1.67 1.44 5.89
CA TYR A 83 -1.33 2.74 5.32
C TYR A 83 -2.41 3.27 4.39
N LEU A 84 -2.46 4.60 4.29
CA LEU A 84 -3.18 5.36 3.28
C LEU A 84 -2.23 6.26 2.51
N HIS A 85 -2.48 6.43 1.22
CA HIS A 85 -1.87 7.45 0.38
C HIS A 85 -2.96 8.25 -0.32
N TYR A 86 -2.94 9.56 -0.11
CA TYR A 86 -3.78 10.51 -0.83
C TYR A 86 -3.01 10.97 -2.07
N VAL A 87 -3.43 10.50 -3.24
CA VAL A 87 -2.72 10.71 -4.51
C VAL A 87 -2.59 12.20 -4.84
N GLY A 88 -3.66 12.98 -4.63
CA GLY A 88 -3.67 14.41 -4.98
C GLY A 88 -2.69 15.28 -4.18
N THR A 89 -2.39 14.91 -2.93
CA THR A 89 -1.45 15.64 -2.05
C THR A 89 -0.11 14.93 -1.88
N ASN A 90 -0.01 13.71 -2.40
CA ASN A 90 1.08 12.78 -2.15
C ASN A 90 1.32 12.49 -0.65
N ALA A 91 0.32 12.69 0.20
CA ALA A 91 0.43 12.46 1.63
C ALA A 91 0.26 10.98 1.97
N ILE A 92 1.16 10.43 2.78
CA ILE A 92 1.08 9.06 3.30
C ILE A 92 0.79 9.11 4.80
N TYR A 93 -0.17 8.30 5.24
CA TYR A 93 -0.54 8.15 6.64
C TYR A 93 -0.44 6.69 7.06
N LYS A 94 0.25 6.44 8.15
CA LYS A 94 0.21 5.15 8.84
C LYS A 94 -0.96 5.15 9.82
N LEU A 95 -1.91 4.24 9.64
CA LEU A 95 -3.09 4.12 10.48
C LEU A 95 -2.75 3.43 11.80
N VAL A 96 -1.94 2.38 11.74
CA VAL A 96 -1.55 1.56 12.89
C VAL A 96 -0.31 0.73 12.56
N ASP A 97 0.51 0.44 13.58
CA ASP A 97 1.50 -0.63 13.52
C ASP A 97 0.79 -2.00 13.60
N ALA A 98 0.99 -2.84 12.59
CA ALA A 98 0.30 -4.13 12.46
C ALA A 98 1.24 -5.23 11.96
N PRO A 99 2.24 -5.65 12.77
CA PRO A 99 3.11 -6.77 12.40
C PRO A 99 2.32 -8.08 12.35
N GLY A 100 2.69 -8.96 11.42
CA GLY A 100 2.03 -10.23 11.19
C GLY A 100 0.88 -10.10 10.19
N LEU A 101 -0.37 -10.13 10.65
CA LEU A 101 -1.52 -10.08 9.73
C LEU A 101 -1.97 -8.65 9.49
N SER A 102 -2.11 -8.30 8.21
CA SER A 102 -2.47 -6.97 7.77
C SER A 102 -3.53 -7.03 6.68
N ASP A 103 -4.57 -6.22 6.88
CA ASP A 103 -5.77 -6.16 6.04
C ASP A 103 -6.32 -4.71 6.11
N VAL A 104 -6.23 -3.98 5.01
CA VAL A 104 -6.87 -2.66 4.86
C VAL A 104 -7.61 -2.58 3.54
N VAL A 105 -8.78 -1.95 3.59
CA VAL A 105 -9.61 -1.71 2.41
C VAL A 105 -10.25 -0.34 2.49
N VAL A 106 -10.32 0.33 1.34
CA VAL A 106 -11.03 1.60 1.16
C VAL A 106 -12.09 1.43 0.07
N ARG A 107 -13.31 1.87 0.36
CA ARG A 107 -14.46 1.84 -0.56
C ARG A 107 -15.35 3.06 -0.32
N GLY A 108 -15.48 3.92 -1.32
CA GLY A 108 -16.15 5.21 -1.16
C GLY A 108 -15.44 6.06 -0.11
N ASP A 109 -16.19 6.54 0.87
CA ASP A 109 -15.72 7.29 2.03
C ASP A 109 -15.40 6.39 3.24
N VAL A 110 -15.55 5.07 3.13
CA VAL A 110 -15.34 4.13 4.23
C VAL A 110 -13.98 3.47 4.11
N ILE A 111 -13.28 3.39 5.23
CA ILE A 111 -12.08 2.59 5.40
C ILE A 111 -12.28 1.55 6.49
N ALA A 112 -11.84 0.32 6.24
CA ALA A 112 -11.75 -0.73 7.23
C ALA A 112 -10.30 -1.20 7.32
N TRP A 113 -9.78 -1.38 8.52
CA TRP A 113 -8.42 -1.88 8.71
C TRP A 113 -8.31 -2.76 9.94
N ARG A 114 -7.39 -3.71 9.87
CA ARG A 114 -7.03 -4.55 11.00
C ARG A 114 -6.08 -3.80 11.93
N SER A 115 -6.26 -4.00 13.23
CA SER A 115 -5.24 -3.67 14.21
C SER A 115 -4.97 -4.90 15.08
N SER A 116 -3.79 -4.92 15.71
CA SER A 116 -3.52 -5.85 16.79
C SER A 116 -3.24 -5.05 18.06
N THR A 117 -3.97 -5.34 19.13
CA THR A 117 -3.70 -4.76 20.45
C THR A 117 -3.64 -5.91 21.44
N ALA A 118 -2.50 -6.05 22.12
CA ALA A 118 -2.22 -7.16 23.05
C ALA A 118 -2.45 -8.56 22.44
N GLY A 119 -2.14 -8.74 21.16
CA GLY A 119 -2.28 -10.02 20.45
C GLY A 119 -3.72 -10.36 20.01
N ILE A 120 -4.69 -9.48 20.26
CA ILE A 120 -6.06 -9.63 19.78
C ILE A 120 -6.19 -8.86 18.46
N ALA A 121 -6.63 -9.57 17.42
CA ALA A 121 -6.99 -8.95 16.15
C ALA A 121 -8.33 -8.24 16.27
N ALA A 122 -8.36 -6.96 15.93
CA ALA A 122 -9.58 -6.16 15.85
C ALA A 122 -9.74 -5.60 14.43
N PHE A 123 -11.00 -5.42 14.02
CA PHE A 123 -11.32 -4.67 12.80
C PHE A 123 -11.86 -3.30 13.20
N ASN A 124 -11.28 -2.27 12.60
CA ASN A 124 -11.65 -0.90 12.81
C ASN A 124 -12.38 -0.40 11.56
N LEU A 125 -13.29 0.55 11.77
CA LEU A 125 -13.98 1.25 10.70
C LEU A 125 -13.79 2.75 10.91
N GLY A 126 -13.54 3.44 9.81
CA GLY A 126 -13.34 4.88 9.79
C GLY A 126 -14.00 5.48 8.56
N ARG A 127 -14.10 6.80 8.58
CA ARG A 127 -14.53 7.58 7.43
C ARG A 127 -13.44 8.53 6.98
N LEU A 128 -13.26 8.60 5.68
CA LEU A 128 -12.47 9.63 5.03
C LEU A 128 -13.31 10.90 5.02
N THR A 129 -12.86 11.92 5.74
CA THR A 129 -13.44 13.24 5.60
C THR A 129 -12.90 13.88 4.33
N PRO A 130 -13.75 14.37 3.42
CA PRO A 130 -13.27 15.16 2.29
C PRO A 130 -12.39 16.30 2.80
N ALA A 131 -11.24 16.52 2.18
CA ALA A 131 -10.51 17.76 2.37
C ALA A 131 -11.43 18.89 1.88
N GLY A 132 -11.84 19.78 2.79
CA GLY A 132 -12.68 20.94 2.47
C GLY A 132 -11.98 21.97 1.61
#